data_AF-A0A7J4EWV7-F1
#
_entry.id   AF-A0A7J4EWV7-F1
#
_cell.length_a   1.000
_cell.length_b   1.000
_cell.length_c   1.000
_cell.angle_alpha   90.00
_cell.angle_beta   90.00
_cell.angle_gamma   90.00
#
_symmetry.space_group_name_H-M   'P 1'
#
loop_
_entity.id
_entity.type
_entity.pdbx_description
1 polymer ?
#
loop_
_entity_poly.entity_id
_entity_poly.type
_entity_poly.pdbx_seq_one_letter_code
_entity_poly.pdbx_strand_id
1 'polypeptide(L)'
;MIEKIGRNTLEIVTLEELKEVLKKEDKRAYIGFEPSGKIHLGHYLQIRKMIDLQEAGFDIVILLADLHAYLNEKGTMEEIHQLAEYNRGIFQAMGLSNVTYIYGSEFQLERDYVLDLHRIALKTTLKRARRSMELIGREEENPKVAEVIYPLMQVNDIKHLKVDVAVGGMEQRKIHMLAREILPSLGWKPPVCIHNPVLTGLDGKGKMSSSEDNFIAVDDH
;
A
#
# COMPACT_ATOMS: atom_id res chain seq x y z
N MET A 1 2.09 -4.34 -23.45
CA MET A 1 1.34 -3.99 -22.21
C MET A 1 1.95 -4.66 -20.97
N ILE A 2 2.02 -5.99 -20.91
CA ILE A 2 2.66 -6.72 -19.78
C ILE A 2 4.12 -6.29 -19.55
N GLU A 3 4.92 -6.15 -20.61
CA GLU A 3 6.32 -5.67 -20.49
C GLU A 3 6.41 -4.30 -19.85
N LYS A 4 5.48 -3.39 -20.15
CA LYS A 4 5.44 -2.04 -19.55
C LYS A 4 5.10 -2.12 -18.06
N ILE A 5 4.12 -2.95 -17.70
CA ILE A 5 3.74 -3.18 -16.29
C ILE A 5 4.90 -3.84 -15.51
N GLY A 6 5.59 -4.83 -16.09
CA GLY A 6 6.71 -5.52 -15.45
C GLY A 6 8.04 -4.76 -15.47
N ARG A 7 8.17 -3.71 -16.28
CA ARG A 7 9.38 -2.88 -16.30
C ARG A 7 9.63 -2.26 -14.92
N ASN A 8 10.85 -2.42 -14.41
CA ASN A 8 11.31 -1.91 -13.12
C ASN A 8 10.54 -2.45 -11.89
N THR A 9 9.80 -3.54 -12.02
CA THR A 9 9.26 -4.28 -10.87
C THR A 9 10.24 -5.37 -10.45
N LEU A 10 10.33 -5.69 -9.15
CA LEU A 10 11.10 -6.83 -8.66
C LEU A 10 10.35 -8.15 -8.82
N GLU A 11 9.05 -8.14 -8.55
CA GLU A 11 8.21 -9.33 -8.72
C GLU A 11 6.76 -8.99 -9.05
N ILE A 12 6.10 -9.96 -9.68
CA ILE A 12 4.66 -9.99 -9.92
C ILE A 12 4.14 -11.35 -9.45
N VAL A 13 3.17 -11.36 -8.54
CA VAL A 13 2.60 -12.56 -7.92
C VAL A 13 1.10 -12.68 -8.24
N THR A 14 0.67 -13.50 -9.20
CA THR A 14 1.51 -14.14 -10.24
C THR A 14 1.34 -13.47 -11.59
N LEU A 15 2.30 -13.70 -12.48
CA LEU A 15 2.25 -13.19 -13.84
C LEU A 15 1.07 -13.79 -14.63
N GLU A 16 0.73 -15.04 -14.37
CA GLU A 16 -0.40 -15.74 -14.99
C GLU A 16 -1.73 -15.10 -14.59
N GLU A 17 -1.92 -14.83 -13.30
CA GLU A 17 -3.12 -14.15 -12.81
C GLU A 17 -3.19 -12.70 -13.34
N LEU A 18 -2.06 -12.00 -13.48
CA LEU A 18 -2.02 -10.68 -14.12
C LEU A 18 -2.51 -10.74 -15.58
N LYS A 19 -2.11 -11.76 -16.34
CA LYS A 19 -2.59 -11.97 -17.71
C LYS A 19 -4.10 -12.14 -17.76
N GLU A 20 -4.69 -12.86 -16.80
CA GLU A 20 -6.14 -13.00 -16.72
C GLU A 20 -6.84 -11.69 -16.31
N VAL A 21 -6.28 -10.94 -15.36
CA VAL A 21 -6.80 -9.62 -14.98
C VAL A 21 -6.78 -8.64 -16.15
N LEU A 22 -5.74 -8.68 -16.99
CA LEU A 22 -5.62 -7.79 -18.16
C LEU A 22 -6.69 -8.05 -19.24
N LYS A 23 -7.33 -9.22 -19.25
CA LYS A 23 -8.44 -9.53 -20.16
C LYS A 23 -9.76 -8.92 -19.70
N LYS A 24 -9.88 -8.49 -18.43
CA LYS A 24 -11.08 -7.85 -17.91
C LYS A 24 -11.23 -6.45 -18.51
N GLU A 25 -12.46 -6.09 -18.82
CA GLU A 25 -12.83 -4.70 -19.14
C GLU A 25 -12.61 -3.84 -17.88
N ASP A 26 -13.33 -4.17 -16.80
CA ASP A 26 -13.18 -3.53 -15.49
C ASP A 26 -12.10 -4.21 -14.65
N LYS A 27 -11.02 -3.49 -14.41
CA LYS A 27 -9.89 -3.93 -13.59
C LYS A 27 -9.37 -2.78 -12.74
N ARG A 28 -9.15 -3.07 -11.45
CA ARG A 28 -8.75 -2.06 -10.47
C ARG A 28 -7.40 -2.36 -9.85
N ALA A 29 -6.54 -1.35 -9.82
CA ALA A 29 -5.26 -1.40 -9.12
C ALA A 29 -5.25 -0.38 -7.99
N TYR A 30 -4.62 -0.73 -6.86
CA TYR A 30 -4.43 0.21 -5.77
C TYR A 30 -3.02 0.17 -5.18
N ILE A 31 -2.67 1.27 -4.53
CA ILE A 31 -1.55 1.37 -3.60
C ILE A 31 -1.98 2.23 -2.39
N GLY A 32 -1.51 1.86 -1.20
CA GLY A 32 -1.69 2.65 0.01
C GLY A 32 -0.43 3.41 0.38
N PHE A 33 -0.60 4.66 0.81
CA PHE A 33 0.45 5.48 1.39
C PHE A 33 0.01 5.98 2.76
N GLU A 34 0.79 5.64 3.79
CA GLU A 34 0.71 6.38 5.05
C GLU A 34 1.13 7.84 4.78
N PRO A 35 0.31 8.84 5.14
CA PRO A 35 0.68 10.23 4.93
C PRO A 35 2.05 10.57 5.54
N SER A 36 2.86 11.30 4.77
CA SER A 36 4.18 11.79 5.17
C SER A 36 4.33 13.28 4.89
N GLY A 37 5.27 13.94 5.58
CA GLY A 37 5.56 15.37 5.40
C GLY A 37 6.32 15.71 4.10
N LYS A 38 7.14 14.79 3.59
CA LYS A 38 7.94 14.99 2.39
C LYS A 38 7.81 13.81 1.45
N ILE A 39 7.25 14.08 0.27
CA ILE A 39 7.16 13.10 -0.82
C ILE A 39 8.51 13.04 -1.55
N HIS A 40 9.18 11.90 -1.45
CA HIS A 40 10.48 11.64 -2.08
C HIS A 40 10.43 10.71 -3.30
N LEU A 41 11.58 10.51 -3.96
CA LEU A 41 11.72 9.65 -5.15
C LEU A 41 11.21 8.20 -4.96
N GLY A 42 11.30 7.65 -3.74
CA GLY A 42 10.67 6.36 -3.42
C GLY A 42 9.16 6.33 -3.67
N HIS A 43 8.43 7.40 -3.34
CA HIS A 43 7.00 7.54 -3.67
C HIS A 43 6.82 7.72 -5.18
N TYR A 44 7.64 8.58 -5.80
CA TYR A 44 7.55 8.85 -7.23
C TYR A 44 7.70 7.56 -8.06
N LEU A 45 8.63 6.67 -7.70
CA LEU A 45 8.78 5.36 -8.34
C LEU A 45 7.48 4.54 -8.33
N GLN A 46 6.78 4.52 -7.20
CA GLN A 46 5.51 3.81 -7.05
C GLN A 46 4.41 4.47 -7.89
N ILE A 47 4.32 5.81 -7.86
CA ILE A 47 3.36 6.58 -8.65
C ILE A 47 3.58 6.35 -10.15
N ARG A 48 4.83 6.27 -10.62
CA ARG A 48 5.16 5.89 -12.00
C ARG A 48 4.62 4.52 -12.38
N LYS A 49 4.62 3.55 -11.45
CA LYS A 49 4.00 2.23 -11.68
C LYS A 49 2.47 2.32 -11.78
N MET A 50 1.85 3.17 -10.97
CA MET A 50 0.40 3.43 -11.06
C MET A 50 0.03 4.07 -12.41
N ILE A 51 0.87 4.96 -12.94
CA ILE A 51 0.71 5.52 -14.31
C ILE A 51 0.83 4.42 -15.37
N ASP A 52 1.84 3.53 -15.28
CA ASP A 52 1.96 2.39 -16.22
C ASP A 52 0.70 1.50 -16.23
N LEU A 53 0.07 1.31 -15.05
CA LEU A 53 -1.19 0.56 -14.91
C LEU A 53 -2.40 1.35 -15.46
N GLN A 54 -2.46 2.66 -15.21
CA GLN A 54 -3.51 3.51 -15.77
C GLN A 54 -3.52 3.46 -17.30
N GLU A 55 -2.34 3.56 -17.92
CA GLU A 55 -2.19 3.46 -19.38
C GLU A 55 -2.49 2.06 -19.91
N ALA A 56 -2.48 1.03 -19.05
CA ALA A 56 -2.97 -0.32 -19.35
C ALA A 56 -4.48 -0.49 -19.12
N GLY A 57 -5.20 0.59 -18.82
CA GLY A 57 -6.65 0.61 -18.65
C GLY A 57 -7.13 0.10 -17.29
N PHE A 58 -6.33 0.27 -16.24
CA PHE A 58 -6.78 0.05 -14.86
C PHE A 58 -7.44 1.31 -14.28
N ASP A 59 -8.53 1.10 -13.54
CA ASP A 59 -9.03 2.07 -12.57
C ASP A 59 -8.03 2.15 -11.39
N ILE A 60 -7.52 3.35 -11.13
CA ILE A 60 -6.47 3.57 -10.14
C ILE A 60 -7.08 4.13 -8.86
N VAL A 61 -6.81 3.43 -7.77
CA VAL A 61 -7.14 3.86 -6.41
C VAL A 61 -5.85 4.18 -5.65
N ILE A 62 -5.78 5.37 -5.06
CA ILE A 62 -4.73 5.73 -4.10
C ILE A 62 -5.38 5.83 -2.72
N LEU A 63 -5.01 4.91 -1.84
CA LEU A 63 -5.45 4.93 -0.45
C LEU A 63 -4.52 5.85 0.34
N LEU A 64 -5.07 6.97 0.82
CA LEU A 64 -4.44 7.83 1.82
C LEU A 64 -4.68 7.16 3.18
N ALA A 65 -3.73 6.32 3.59
CA ALA A 65 -3.86 5.38 4.70
C ALA A 65 -3.64 6.10 6.04
N ASP A 66 -4.56 7.00 6.36
CA ASP A 66 -4.54 7.85 7.56
C ASP A 66 -4.69 7.06 8.86
N LEU A 67 -5.63 6.11 8.92
CA LEU A 67 -5.79 5.26 10.11
C LEU A 67 -4.59 4.32 10.30
N HIS A 68 -3.99 3.84 9.21
CA HIS A 68 -2.73 3.10 9.25
C HIS A 68 -1.57 3.95 9.79
N ALA A 69 -1.44 5.20 9.33
CA ALA A 69 -0.44 6.13 9.85
C ALA A 69 -0.66 6.42 11.34
N TYR A 70 -1.90 6.52 11.79
CA TYR A 70 -2.24 6.67 13.20
C TYR A 70 -1.84 5.44 14.02
N LEU A 71 -2.13 4.24 13.53
CA LEU A 71 -1.69 2.98 14.16
C LEU A 71 -0.17 2.79 14.17
N ASN A 72 0.55 3.45 13.25
CA ASN A 72 2.01 3.46 13.17
C ASN A 72 2.63 4.71 13.85
N GLU A 73 1.88 5.32 14.79
CA GLU A 73 2.31 6.42 15.65
C GLU A 73 2.88 7.65 14.91
N LYS A 74 2.31 7.99 13.73
CA LYS A 74 2.76 9.13 12.92
C LYS A 74 2.21 10.50 13.33
N GLY A 75 1.34 10.55 14.33
CA GLY A 75 0.75 11.78 14.84
C GLY A 75 -0.72 11.62 15.18
N THR A 76 -1.39 12.73 15.44
CA THR A 76 -2.84 12.79 15.61
C THR A 76 -3.56 12.62 14.27
N MET A 77 -4.83 12.18 14.29
CA MET A 77 -5.63 12.07 13.07
C MET A 77 -5.76 13.41 12.31
N GLU A 78 -5.79 14.54 13.03
CA GLU A 78 -5.86 15.88 12.43
C GLU A 78 -4.59 16.21 11.65
N GLU A 79 -3.41 16.02 12.25
CA GLU A 79 -2.12 16.23 11.58
C GLU A 79 -1.96 15.31 10.38
N ILE A 80 -2.33 14.03 10.53
CA ILE A 80 -2.25 13.03 9.46
C ILE A 80 -3.18 13.40 8.30
N HIS A 81 -4.38 13.90 8.56
CA HIS A 81 -5.30 14.32 7.52
C HIS A 81 -4.78 15.53 6.72
N GLN A 82 -4.15 16.50 7.40
CA GLN A 82 -3.49 17.63 6.72
C GLN A 82 -2.36 17.15 5.80
N LEU A 83 -1.54 16.20 6.27
CA LEU A 83 -0.49 15.59 5.46
C LEU A 83 -1.06 14.80 4.27
N ALA A 84 -2.20 14.14 4.45
CA ALA A 84 -2.86 13.39 3.38
C ALA A 84 -3.35 14.30 2.24
N GLU A 85 -3.96 15.46 2.56
CA GLU A 85 -4.34 16.46 1.55
C GLU A 85 -3.11 17.02 0.81
N TYR A 86 -2.01 17.29 1.52
CA TYR A 86 -0.74 17.68 0.89
C TYR A 86 -0.24 16.60 -0.10
N ASN A 87 -0.18 15.34 0.35
CA ASN A 87 0.28 14.23 -0.47
C ASN A 87 -0.60 14.00 -1.70
N ARG A 88 -1.93 14.14 -1.55
CA ARG A 88 -2.88 14.09 -2.66
C ARG A 88 -2.54 15.13 -3.73
N GLY A 89 -2.29 16.38 -3.34
CA GLY A 89 -1.91 17.45 -4.27
C GLY A 89 -0.62 17.14 -5.03
N ILE A 90 0.40 16.62 -4.33
CA ILE A 90 1.66 16.20 -4.95
C ILE A 90 1.46 15.04 -5.93
N PHE A 91 0.70 14.00 -5.56
CA PHE A 91 0.42 12.86 -6.44
C PHE A 91 -0.34 13.27 -7.71
N GLN A 92 -1.26 14.23 -7.61
CA GLN A 92 -1.91 14.82 -8.77
C GLN A 92 -0.91 15.56 -9.67
N ALA A 93 0.00 16.34 -9.09
CA ALA A 93 1.04 17.05 -9.83
C ALA A 93 2.03 16.12 -10.55
N MET A 94 2.21 14.88 -10.07
CA MET A 94 3.05 13.86 -10.71
C MET A 94 2.47 13.26 -12.01
N GLY A 95 1.25 13.65 -12.39
CA GLY A 95 0.62 13.22 -13.65
C GLY A 95 -0.37 12.06 -13.53
N LEU A 96 -0.79 11.72 -12.31
CA LEU A 96 -1.94 10.83 -12.12
C LEU A 96 -3.24 11.57 -12.46
N SER A 97 -3.87 11.21 -13.58
CA SER A 97 -5.16 11.77 -14.03
C SER A 97 -6.31 10.82 -13.70
N ASN A 98 -7.55 11.29 -13.48
CA ASN A 98 -8.72 10.41 -13.26
C ASN A 98 -8.50 9.31 -12.19
N VAL A 99 -7.88 9.68 -11.06
CA VAL A 99 -7.57 8.76 -9.96
C VAL A 99 -8.58 8.92 -8.84
N THR A 100 -8.99 7.80 -8.26
CA THR A 100 -9.82 7.77 -7.07
C THR A 100 -8.94 7.82 -5.83
N TYR A 101 -8.94 8.95 -5.13
CA TYR A 101 -8.29 9.09 -3.82
C TYR A 101 -9.31 8.78 -2.73
N ILE A 102 -8.96 7.90 -1.78
CA ILE A 102 -9.82 7.50 -0.67
C ILE A 102 -9.02 7.60 0.62
N TYR A 103 -9.58 8.22 1.64
CA TYR A 103 -9.04 8.18 3.00
C TYR A 103 -9.42 6.86 3.67
N GLY A 104 -8.48 6.22 4.35
CA GLY A 104 -8.74 4.96 5.06
C GLY A 104 -9.90 5.10 6.05
N SER A 105 -9.92 6.20 6.81
CA SER A 105 -10.98 6.48 7.78
C SER A 105 -12.39 6.58 7.19
N GLU A 106 -12.56 6.78 5.87
CA GLU A 106 -13.88 6.84 5.23
C GLU A 106 -14.65 5.51 5.28
N PHE A 107 -13.95 4.37 5.38
CA PHE A 107 -14.61 3.06 5.33
C PHE A 107 -14.09 2.05 6.35
N GLN A 108 -12.88 2.24 6.89
CA GLN A 108 -12.22 1.26 7.77
C GLN A 108 -12.84 1.19 9.17
N LEU A 109 -13.72 2.12 9.53
CA LEU A 109 -14.45 2.12 10.79
C LEU A 109 -15.91 1.61 10.64
N GLU A 110 -16.33 1.34 9.41
CA GLU A 110 -17.67 0.85 9.13
C GLU A 110 -17.87 -0.56 9.68
N ARG A 111 -19.11 -0.85 10.10
CA ARG A 111 -19.47 -2.12 10.77
C ARG A 111 -18.98 -3.35 10.00
N ASP A 112 -19.21 -3.38 8.69
CA ASP A 112 -18.85 -4.53 7.86
C ASP A 112 -17.32 -4.70 7.75
N TYR A 113 -16.58 -3.59 7.67
CA TYR A 113 -15.13 -3.63 7.66
C TYR A 113 -14.59 -4.18 8.99
N VAL A 114 -15.10 -3.69 10.12
CA VAL A 114 -14.66 -4.14 11.45
C VAL A 114 -14.97 -5.63 11.67
N LEU A 115 -16.14 -6.11 11.21
CA LEU A 115 -16.49 -7.52 11.29
C LEU A 115 -15.54 -8.40 10.45
N ASP A 116 -15.20 -7.95 9.25
CA ASP A 116 -14.26 -8.68 8.39
C ASP A 116 -12.82 -8.63 8.93
N LEU A 117 -12.41 -7.52 9.56
CA LEU A 117 -11.15 -7.43 10.30
C LEU A 117 -11.07 -8.49 11.40
N HIS A 118 -12.17 -8.71 12.16
CA HIS A 118 -12.22 -9.76 13.18
C HIS A 118 -12.14 -11.17 12.56
N ARG A 119 -12.78 -11.40 11.41
CA ARG A 119 -12.67 -12.69 10.68
C ARG A 119 -11.24 -12.95 10.22
N ILE A 120 -10.55 -11.93 9.73
CA ILE A 120 -9.13 -12.00 9.35
C ILE A 120 -8.25 -12.29 10.58
N ALA A 121 -8.52 -11.64 11.71
CA ALA A 121 -7.81 -11.88 12.97
C ALA A 121 -7.95 -13.32 13.47
N LEU A 122 -9.15 -13.92 13.36
CA LEU A 122 -9.38 -15.34 13.70
C LEU A 122 -8.57 -16.32 12.84
N LYS A 123 -8.11 -15.90 11.65
CA LYS A 123 -7.31 -16.71 10.73
C LYS A 123 -5.82 -16.38 10.77
N THR A 124 -5.41 -15.34 11.49
CA THR A 124 -4.02 -14.85 11.48
C THR A 124 -3.36 -15.04 12.84
N THR A 125 -2.27 -15.80 12.89
CA THR A 125 -1.49 -15.93 14.12
C THR A 125 -0.74 -14.64 14.41
N LEU A 126 -0.53 -14.33 15.70
CA LEU A 126 0.28 -13.17 16.13
C LEU A 126 1.69 -13.19 15.51
N LYS A 127 2.33 -14.37 15.45
CA LYS A 127 3.64 -14.54 14.83
C LYS A 127 3.63 -14.13 13.35
N ARG A 128 2.58 -14.48 12.62
CA ARG A 128 2.44 -14.15 11.20
C ARG A 128 2.22 -12.65 10.99
N ALA A 129 1.36 -12.03 11.80
CA ALA A 129 1.12 -10.59 11.77
C ALA A 129 2.39 -9.79 12.05
N ARG A 130 3.10 -10.08 13.15
CA ARG A 130 4.37 -9.41 13.50
C ARG A 130 5.43 -9.56 12.41
N ARG A 131 5.62 -10.80 11.91
CA ARG A 131 6.58 -11.06 10.82
C ARG A 131 6.28 -10.23 9.57
N SER A 132 5.00 -9.94 9.31
CA SER A 132 4.62 -9.13 8.15
C SER A 132 4.92 -7.63 8.29
N MET A 133 5.13 -7.15 9.52
CA MET A 133 5.44 -5.76 9.82
C MET A 133 6.93 -5.45 9.97
N GLU A 134 7.82 -6.45 9.96
CA GLU A 134 9.28 -6.28 10.20
C GLU A 134 9.98 -5.20 9.33
N LEU A 135 9.45 -4.85 8.16
CA LEU A 135 10.04 -3.84 7.25
C LEU A 135 9.17 -2.57 7.11
N ILE A 136 8.09 -2.48 7.89
CA ILE A 136 7.05 -1.44 7.78
C ILE A 136 6.84 -0.74 9.12
N GLY A 137 6.72 -1.53 10.19
CA GLY A 137 6.59 -1.02 11.55
C GLY A 137 7.88 -0.40 12.05
N ARG A 138 7.75 0.41 13.10
CA ARG A 138 8.90 0.98 13.82
C ARG A 138 9.58 -0.10 14.65
N GLU A 139 10.89 0.05 14.83
CA GLU A 139 11.60 -0.76 15.82
C GLU A 139 11.19 -0.29 17.22
N GLU A 140 10.50 -1.16 17.96
CA GLU A 140 10.09 -0.90 19.33
C GLU A 140 10.46 -2.07 20.24
N GLU A 141 10.98 -1.75 21.42
CA GLU A 141 11.26 -2.73 22.46
C GLU A 141 9.97 -3.39 22.98
N ASN A 142 8.89 -2.62 23.04
CA ASN A 142 7.59 -3.02 23.60
C ASN A 142 6.47 -2.79 22.58
N PRO A 143 6.34 -3.67 21.57
CA PRO A 143 5.43 -3.49 20.45
C PRO A 143 3.96 -3.45 20.90
N LYS A 144 3.19 -2.54 20.31
CA LYS A 144 1.77 -2.35 20.62
C LYS A 144 0.88 -3.36 19.90
N VAL A 145 -0.34 -3.53 20.39
CA VAL A 145 -1.39 -4.30 19.68
C VAL A 145 -1.70 -3.69 18.30
N ALA A 146 -1.55 -2.37 18.16
CA ALA A 146 -1.69 -1.68 16.88
C ALA A 146 -0.82 -2.29 15.76
N GLU A 147 0.41 -2.71 16.08
CA GLU A 147 1.34 -3.33 15.12
C GLU A 147 0.74 -4.58 14.47
N VAL A 148 0.00 -5.40 15.23
CA VAL A 148 -0.60 -6.62 14.68
C VAL A 148 -1.96 -6.38 14.05
N ILE A 149 -2.63 -5.26 14.32
CA ILE A 149 -3.89 -4.86 13.67
C ILE A 149 -3.61 -4.30 12.27
N TYR A 150 -2.57 -3.48 12.14
CA TYR A 150 -2.15 -2.82 10.89
C TYR A 150 -2.15 -3.77 9.67
N PRO A 151 -1.44 -4.92 9.67
CA PRO A 151 -1.37 -5.77 8.49
C PRO A 151 -2.71 -6.41 8.17
N LEU A 152 -3.57 -6.65 9.17
CA LEU A 152 -4.90 -7.23 8.96
C LEU A 152 -5.83 -6.23 8.29
N MET A 153 -5.73 -4.95 8.68
CA MET A 153 -6.44 -3.87 8.00
C MET A 153 -6.00 -3.76 6.55
N GLN A 154 -4.70 -3.78 6.27
CA GLN A 154 -4.22 -3.72 4.89
C GLN A 154 -4.64 -4.95 4.05
N VAL A 155 -4.76 -6.14 4.66
CA VAL A 155 -5.40 -7.29 3.98
C VAL A 155 -6.88 -7.01 3.69
N ASN A 156 -7.61 -6.41 4.63
CA ASN A 156 -9.04 -6.13 4.49
C ASN A 156 -9.32 -5.04 3.44
N ASP A 157 -8.45 -4.04 3.34
CA ASP A 157 -8.53 -2.96 2.34
C ASP A 157 -8.62 -3.52 0.92
N ILE A 158 -7.82 -4.55 0.60
CA ILE A 158 -7.80 -5.20 -0.71
C ILE A 158 -9.19 -5.73 -1.08
N LYS A 159 -9.90 -6.31 -0.10
CA LYS A 159 -11.27 -6.81 -0.30
C LYS A 159 -12.28 -5.66 -0.40
N HIS A 160 -12.21 -4.67 0.50
CA HIS A 160 -13.20 -3.59 0.55
C HIS A 160 -13.09 -2.62 -0.63
N LEU A 161 -11.88 -2.39 -1.13
CA LEU A 161 -11.61 -1.59 -2.32
C LEU A 161 -11.83 -2.37 -3.63
N LYS A 162 -12.17 -3.67 -3.57
CA LYS A 162 -12.39 -4.57 -4.71
C LYS A 162 -11.20 -4.60 -5.68
N VAL A 163 -10.01 -4.78 -5.11
CA VAL A 163 -8.73 -4.68 -5.82
C VAL A 163 -8.47 -5.95 -6.62
N ASP A 164 -8.14 -5.80 -7.91
CA ASP A 164 -7.57 -6.89 -8.71
C ASP A 164 -6.04 -6.93 -8.59
N VAL A 165 -5.38 -5.77 -8.50
CA VAL A 165 -3.92 -5.62 -8.41
C VAL A 165 -3.52 -4.74 -7.22
N ALA A 166 -2.79 -5.32 -6.26
CA ALA A 166 -2.17 -4.61 -5.14
C ALA A 166 -0.72 -4.25 -5.47
N VAL A 167 -0.40 -2.96 -5.52
CA VAL A 167 0.96 -2.46 -5.78
C VAL A 167 1.59 -1.99 -4.47
N GLY A 168 2.89 -2.26 -4.30
CA GLY A 168 3.65 -1.75 -3.17
C GLY A 168 5.14 -1.91 -3.36
N GLY A 169 5.94 -1.41 -2.42
CA GLY A 169 7.36 -1.73 -2.35
C GLY A 169 7.60 -3.16 -1.86
N MET A 170 8.82 -3.67 -2.00
CA MET A 170 9.17 -5.02 -1.56
C MET A 170 8.94 -5.25 -0.06
N GLU A 171 8.95 -4.20 0.76
CA GLU A 171 8.58 -4.23 2.17
C GLU A 171 7.13 -4.71 2.40
N GLN A 172 6.22 -4.43 1.46
CA GLN A 172 4.79 -4.79 1.53
C GLN A 172 4.53 -6.27 1.22
N ARG A 173 5.53 -6.98 0.71
CA ARG A 173 5.40 -8.36 0.22
C ARG A 173 4.79 -9.30 1.24
N LYS A 174 5.23 -9.25 2.50
CA LYS A 174 4.75 -10.18 3.52
C LYS A 174 3.26 -9.98 3.85
N ILE A 175 2.76 -8.74 3.83
CA ILE A 175 1.35 -8.42 4.00
C ILE A 175 0.55 -8.85 2.75
N HIS A 176 1.06 -8.58 1.55
CA HIS A 176 0.43 -9.04 0.32
C HIS A 176 0.30 -10.57 0.26
N MET A 177 1.32 -11.30 0.70
CA MET A 177 1.25 -12.76 0.81
C MET A 177 0.28 -13.23 1.90
N LEU A 178 0.16 -12.48 3.01
CA LEU A 178 -0.88 -12.73 4.00
C LEU A 178 -2.28 -12.57 3.38
N ALA A 179 -2.50 -11.54 2.56
CA ALA A 179 -3.77 -11.35 1.87
C ALA A 179 -4.11 -12.53 0.94
N ARG A 180 -3.13 -12.98 0.15
CA ARG A 180 -3.30 -14.13 -0.75
C ARG A 180 -3.56 -15.45 -0.02
N GLU A 181 -3.12 -15.58 1.23
CA GLU A 181 -3.35 -16.74 2.08
C GLU A 181 -4.74 -16.68 2.76
N ILE A 182 -5.09 -15.52 3.32
CA ILE A 182 -6.27 -15.37 4.19
C ILE A 182 -7.55 -15.12 3.39
N LEU A 183 -7.52 -14.26 2.38
CA LEU A 183 -8.73 -13.88 1.63
C LEU A 183 -9.43 -15.11 1.02
N PRO A 184 -8.75 -16.06 0.36
CA PRO A 184 -9.41 -17.26 -0.18
C PRO A 184 -10.03 -18.15 0.91
N SER A 185 -9.41 -18.24 2.08
CA SER A 185 -9.93 -19.03 3.21
C SER A 185 -11.26 -18.49 3.76
N LEU A 186 -11.59 -17.23 3.45
CA LEU A 186 -12.82 -16.54 3.80
C LEU A 186 -13.78 -16.42 2.60
N GLY A 187 -13.46 -17.05 1.47
CA GLY A 187 -14.27 -17.01 0.24
C GLY A 187 -14.10 -15.73 -0.59
N TRP A 188 -13.05 -14.95 -0.34
CA TRP A 188 -12.75 -13.72 -1.07
C TRP A 188 -11.63 -13.91 -2.08
N LYS A 189 -11.64 -13.11 -3.13
CA LYS A 189 -10.64 -13.18 -4.21
C LYS A 189 -9.28 -12.67 -3.72
N PRO A 190 -8.17 -13.39 -3.97
CA PRO A 190 -6.83 -12.87 -3.71
C PRO A 190 -6.43 -11.86 -4.80
N PRO A 191 -5.64 -10.83 -4.46
CA PRO A 191 -5.13 -9.88 -5.44
C PRO A 191 -3.93 -10.44 -6.19
N VAL A 192 -3.72 -10.00 -7.42
CA VAL A 192 -2.38 -10.00 -8.02
C VAL A 192 -1.53 -8.98 -7.28
N CYS A 193 -0.28 -9.29 -6.97
CA CYS A 193 0.62 -8.38 -6.29
C CYS A 193 1.74 -7.94 -7.22
N ILE A 194 2.05 -6.64 -7.24
CA ILE A 194 3.20 -6.09 -7.95
C ILE A 194 4.09 -5.39 -6.94
N HIS A 195 5.36 -5.79 -6.90
CA HIS A 195 6.32 -5.22 -5.95
C HIS A 195 7.44 -4.48 -6.67
N ASN A 196 7.55 -3.19 -6.35
CA ASN A 196 8.61 -2.33 -6.85
C ASN A 196 9.85 -2.40 -5.93
N PRO A 197 11.05 -2.10 -6.45
CA PRO A 197 12.25 -2.05 -5.63
C PRO A 197 12.18 -0.96 -4.58
N VAL A 198 12.83 -1.20 -3.44
CA VAL A 198 13.05 -0.19 -2.41
C VAL A 198 14.28 0.62 -2.82
N LEU A 199 14.12 1.94 -2.99
CA LEU A 199 15.25 2.80 -3.32
C LEU A 199 16.19 2.92 -2.13
N THR A 200 17.50 2.82 -2.39
CA THR A 200 18.54 3.11 -1.41
C THR A 200 18.58 4.60 -1.11
N GLY A 201 18.76 4.97 0.16
CA GLY A 201 18.98 6.35 0.57
C GLY A 201 20.30 6.92 0.04
N LEU A 202 20.44 8.24 0.05
CA LEU A 202 21.64 8.95 -0.42
C LEU A 202 22.90 8.62 0.40
N ASP A 203 22.71 8.13 1.63
CA ASP A 203 23.77 7.64 2.52
C ASP A 203 24.32 6.24 2.15
N GLY A 204 23.64 5.51 1.26
CA GLY A 204 24.00 4.16 0.85
C GLY A 204 23.77 3.06 1.90
N LYS A 205 23.15 3.36 3.04
CA LYS A 205 23.09 2.43 4.20
C LYS A 205 21.79 1.65 4.29
N GLY A 206 20.70 2.20 3.77
CA GLY A 206 19.38 1.61 3.92
C GLY A 206 18.37 2.12 2.91
N LYS A 207 17.10 1.96 3.25
CA LYS A 207 15.96 2.49 2.49
C LYS A 207 15.98 4.02 2.52
N MET A 208 15.67 4.64 1.39
CA MET A 208 15.31 6.05 1.32
C MET A 208 14.04 6.29 2.14
N SER A 209 14.11 7.14 3.16
CA SER A 209 12.98 7.46 4.01
C SER A 209 13.02 8.90 4.49
N SER A 210 11.85 9.49 4.75
CA SER A 210 11.76 10.83 5.33
C SER A 210 12.29 10.90 6.77
N SER A 211 12.34 9.78 7.50
CA SER A 211 12.80 9.74 8.89
C SER A 211 14.32 9.78 9.03
N GLU A 212 15.05 9.25 8.05
CA GLU A 212 16.51 9.17 8.04
C GLU A 212 17.16 10.39 7.35
N ASP A 213 16.35 11.34 6.86
CA ASP A 213 16.81 12.53 6.12
C ASP A 213 17.80 12.22 4.98
N ASN A 214 17.60 11.06 4.33
CA ASN A 214 18.52 10.51 3.32
C ASN A 214 17.87 10.43 1.93
N PHE A 215 17.01 11.39 1.60
CA PHE A 215 16.14 11.35 0.43
C PHE A 215 16.28 12.60 -0.46
N ILE A 216 15.77 12.50 -1.69
CA ILE A 216 15.51 13.67 -2.55
C ILE A 216 13.99 13.83 -2.59
N ALA A 217 13.50 14.98 -2.13
CA ALA A 217 12.09 15.33 -2.22
C ALA A 217 11.75 15.77 -3.65
N VAL A 218 10.50 15.57 -4.04
CA VAL A 218 10.05 15.98 -5.38
C VAL A 218 9.85 17.49 -5.50
N ASP A 219 9.85 18.19 -4.36
CA ASP A 219 9.72 19.64 -4.22
C ASP A 219 11.02 20.31 -3.73
N ASP A 220 12.16 19.61 -3.79
CA ASP A 220 13.47 20.21 -3.47
C ASP A 220 13.91 21.20 -4.58
N HIS A 221 14.68 22.23 -4.19
CA HIS A 221 15.16 23.32 -5.05
C HIS A 221 16.57 23.11 -5.59
#